data_AF-A0A317R9U3-F1
#
_entry.id   AF-A0A317R9U3-F1
#
_cell.length_a   1.000
_cell.length_b   1.000
_cell.length_c   1.000
_cell.angle_alpha   90.00
_cell.angle_beta   90.00
_cell.angle_gamma   90.00
#
_symmetry.space_group_name_H-M   'P 1'
#
loop_
_entity.id
_entity.type
_entity.pdbx_description
1 polymer ?
#
loop_
_entity_poly.entity_id
_entity_poly.type
_entity_poly.pdbx_seq_one_letter_code
_entity_poly.pdbx_strand_id
1 'polypeptide(L)' 'MRTTLTLDDALYEEALALADPGTDKADLLREAVRTFVRVQSAKRLAALGGQAPQMPDIPRRAAEPGHQ' A
#
# COMPACT_ATOMS: atom_id res chain seq x y z
N MET A 1 10.61 -2.36 -18.94
CA MET A 1 9.57 -2.88 -19.86
C MET A 1 8.85 -1.69 -20.45
N ARG A 2 8.62 -1.65 -21.78
CA ARG A 2 7.85 -0.58 -22.43
C ARG A 2 6.47 -1.11 -22.75
N THR A 3 5.44 -0.41 -22.30
CA THR A 3 4.03 -0.80 -22.43
C THR A 3 3.22 0.39 -22.88
N THR A 4 2.30 0.18 -23.83
CA THR A 4 1.31 1.17 -24.25
C THR A 4 -0.03 0.76 -23.65
N LEU A 5 -0.73 1.70 -23.02
CA LEU A 5 -2.03 1.48 -22.39
C LEU A 5 -2.95 2.66 -22.69
N THR A 6 -4.25 2.37 -22.76
CA THR A 6 -5.30 3.38 -22.92
C THR A 6 -5.80 3.78 -21.54
N LEU A 7 -5.90 5.08 -21.29
CA LEU A 7 -6.40 5.65 -20.04
C LEU A 7 -7.51 6.65 -20.36
N ASP A 8 -8.43 6.83 -19.42
CA ASP A 8 -9.42 7.91 -19.50
C ASP A 8 -8.72 9.26 -19.30
N ASP A 9 -8.97 10.21 -20.21
CA ASP A 9 -8.33 11.52 -20.19
C ASP A 9 -8.76 12.34 -18.97
N ALA A 10 -10.01 12.27 -18.54
CA ALA A 10 -10.48 13.00 -17.36
C ALA A 10 -9.80 12.48 -16.09
N LEU A 11 -9.64 11.15 -15.98
CA LEU A 11 -8.91 10.55 -14.87
C LEU A 11 -7.42 10.94 -14.88
N TYR A 12 -6.82 11.01 -16.07
CA TYR A 12 -5.43 11.43 -16.22
C TYR A 12 -5.22 12.89 -15.79
N GLU A 13 -6.11 13.79 -16.21
CA GLU A 13 -6.05 15.21 -15.84
C GLU A 13 -6.28 15.42 -14.34
N GLU A 14 -7.23 14.70 -13.73
CA GLU A 14 -7.43 14.74 -12.27
C GLU A 14 -6.17 14.30 -11.51
N ALA A 15 -5.55 13.20 -11.96
CA ALA A 15 -4.32 12.72 -11.37
C ALA A 15 -3.16 13.71 -11.52
N LEU A 16 -3.07 14.39 -12.67
CA LEU A 16 -2.05 15.41 -12.93
C LEU A 16 -2.26 16.67 -12.06
N ALA A 17 -3.49 17.08 -11.83
CA ALA A 17 -3.83 18.22 -10.98
C ALA A 17 -3.45 17.99 -9.50
N LEU A 18 -3.38 16.73 -9.06
CA LEU A 18 -2.98 16.33 -7.72
C LEU A 18 -1.49 15.96 -7.60
N ALA A 19 -0.81 15.75 -8.72
CA ALA A 19 0.58 15.34 -8.74
C ALA A 19 1.52 16.50 -8.37
N ASP A 20 2.70 16.16 -7.87
CA ASP A 20 3.72 17.16 -7.58
C ASP A 20 4.19 17.84 -8.87
N PRO A 21 4.56 19.14 -8.81
CA PRO A 21 5.09 19.86 -9.96
C PRO A 21 6.29 19.14 -10.59
N GLY A 22 6.22 18.88 -11.89
CA GLY A 22 7.28 18.18 -12.62
C GLY A 22 7.18 16.66 -12.62
N THR A 23 6.11 16.08 -12.05
CA THR A 23 5.82 14.64 -12.19
C THR A 23 5.65 14.28 -13.66
N ASP A 24 6.44 13.32 -14.14
CA ASP A 24 6.29 12.81 -15.50
C ASP A 24 5.22 11.71 -15.60
N LYS A 25 4.81 11.37 -16.82
CA LYS A 25 3.76 10.36 -17.07
C LYS A 25 4.13 8.98 -16.54
N ALA A 26 5.40 8.61 -16.61
CA ALA A 26 5.89 7.31 -16.21
C ALA A 26 5.92 7.17 -14.68
N ASP A 27 6.27 8.25 -13.98
CA ASP A 27 6.27 8.34 -12.53
C ASP A 27 4.85 8.31 -11.99
N LEU A 28 3.92 9.03 -12.60
CA LEU A 28 2.50 8.97 -12.24
C LEU A 28 1.95 7.54 -12.34
N LEU A 29 2.23 6.85 -13.45
CA LEU A 29 1.81 5.45 -13.63
C LEU A 29 2.49 4.50 -12.64
N ARG A 30 3.78 4.71 -12.34
CA ARG A 30 4.52 3.89 -11.37
C ARG A 30 3.92 4.02 -9.97
N GLU A 31 3.59 5.23 -9.57
CA GLU A 31 2.98 5.48 -8.26
C GLU A 31 1.54 4.99 -8.18
N ALA A 32 0.77 5.08 -9.27
CA ALA A 32 -0.55 4.46 -9.35
C ALA A 32 -0.48 2.94 -9.13
N VAL A 33 0.47 2.26 -9.79
CA VAL A 33 0.67 0.80 -9.62
C VAL A 33 1.14 0.46 -8.22
N ARG A 34 2.09 1.22 -7.65
CA ARG A 34 2.56 1.02 -6.27
C ARG A 34 1.42 1.16 -5.27
N THR A 35 0.59 2.18 -5.44
CA THR A 35 -0.57 2.45 -4.59
C THR A 35 -1.61 1.34 -4.71
N PHE A 36 -1.90 0.88 -5.93
CA PHE A 36 -2.81 -0.24 -6.16
C PHE A 36 -2.36 -1.50 -5.40
N VAL A 37 -1.08 -1.88 -5.49
CA VAL A 37 -0.54 -3.04 -4.77
C VAL A 37 -0.71 -2.88 -3.26
N ARG A 38 -0.43 -1.68 -2.72
CA ARG A 38 -0.59 -1.38 -1.29
C ARG A 38 -2.04 -1.54 -0.84
N VAL A 39 -2.98 -0.96 -1.57
CA VAL A 39 -4.42 -1.03 -1.26
C VAL A 39 -4.94 -2.47 -1.32
N GLN A 40 -4.58 -3.23 -2.37
CA GLN A 40 -5.03 -4.62 -2.50
C GLN A 40 -4.44 -5.52 -1.41
N SER A 41 -3.17 -5.30 -1.06
CA SER A 41 -2.52 -6.02 0.04
C SER A 41 -3.22 -5.73 1.37
N ALA A 42 -3.54 -4.46 1.65
CA ALA A 42 -4.28 -4.07 2.84
C ALA A 42 -5.68 -4.70 2.89
N LYS A 43 -6.42 -4.71 1.77
CA LYS A 43 -7.74 -5.37 1.68
C LYS A 43 -7.65 -6.86 1.96
N ARG A 44 -6.64 -7.55 1.41
CA ARG A 44 -6.40 -8.98 1.66
C ARG A 44 -6.09 -9.22 3.15
N LEU A 45 -5.21 -8.42 3.74
CA LEU A 45 -4.89 -8.52 5.17
C LEU A 45 -6.11 -8.27 6.06
N ALA A 46 -6.93 -7.25 5.75
CA ALA A 46 -8.16 -6.97 6.47
C ALA A 46 -9.15 -8.15 6.40
N ALA A 47 -9.26 -8.80 5.24
CA ALA A 47 -10.09 -10.00 5.08
C ALA A 47 -9.57 -11.22 5.87
N LEU A 48 -8.29 -11.25 6.24
CA LEU A 48 -7.72 -12.25 7.13
C LEU A 48 -8.01 -11.98 8.62
N GLY A 49 -8.49 -10.78 8.97
CA GLY A 49 -8.90 -10.47 10.34
C GLY A 49 -9.95 -11.47 10.83
N GLY A 50 -9.68 -12.12 11.98
CA GLY A 50 -10.58 -13.14 12.55
C GLY A 50 -10.46 -14.53 11.92
N GLN A 51 -9.58 -14.76 10.95
CA GLN A 51 -9.33 -16.10 10.36
C GLN A 51 -8.45 -17.00 11.22
N ALA A 52 -7.92 -16.50 12.34
CA ALA A 52 -7.13 -17.27 13.30
C ALA A 52 -7.72 -17.18 14.73
N PRO A 53 -8.97 -17.64 14.96
CA PRO A 53 -9.64 -17.52 16.26
C PRO A 53 -9.00 -18.38 17.36
N GLN A 54 -8.18 -19.37 16.98
CA GLN A 54 -7.43 -20.24 17.90
C GLN A 54 -5.94 -19.87 17.97
N MET A 55 -5.54 -18.69 17.49
CA MET A 55 -4.15 -18.27 17.55
C MET A 55 -3.70 -18.18 19.02
N PRO A 56 -2.59 -18.85 19.41
CA PRO A 56 -2.09 -18.77 20.78
C PRO A 56 -1.66 -17.34 21.11
N ASP A 57 -1.87 -16.94 22.36
CA ASP A 57 -1.53 -15.60 22.83
C ASP A 57 -0.01 -15.35 22.76
N ILE A 58 0.40 -14.16 22.34
CA ILE A 58 1.82 -13.85 22.16
C ILE A 58 2.43 -13.54 23.54
N PRO A 59 3.49 -14.26 23.98
CA PRO A 59 4.09 -14.02 25.28
C PRO A 59 4.59 -12.58 25.39
N ARG A 60 4.10 -11.84 26.39
CA ARG A 60 4.62 -10.51 26.68
C ARG A 60 6.05 -10.63 27.20
N ARG A 61 6.97 -9.89 26.58
CA ARG A 61 8.34 -9.75 27.07
C ARG A 61 8.28 -8.97 28.40
N ALA A 62 8.48 -9.66 29.53
CA ALA A 62 8.67 -8.98 30.81
C ALA A 62 9.97 -8.18 30.73
N ALA A 63 9.97 -6.94 31.26
CA ALA A 63 11.22 -6.20 31.44
C ALA A 63 12.17 -7.07 32.28
N GLU A 64 13.37 -7.32 31.78
CA GLU A 64 14.40 -7.98 32.57
C GLU A 64 14.57 -7.18 33.87
N PRO A 65 14.58 -7.83 35.04
CA PRO A 65 14.78 -7.12 36.30
C PRO A 65 16.09 -6.36 36.19
N GLY A 66 16.01 -5.03 36.34
CA GLY A 66 17.16 -4.14 36.19
C GLY A 66 18.35 -4.67 36.98
N HIS A 67 19.45 -4.92 36.27
CA HIS A 67 20.72 -5.27 36.88
C HIS A 67 21.16 -4.05 37.70
N GLN A 68 21.10 -4.17 39.02
CA GLN A 68 21.72 -3.25 39.97
C GLN A 68 23.22 -3.53 40.05
#